data_AF-A3MUB5-F1
#
_entry.id   AF-A3MUB5-F1
#
_cell.length_a   1.000
_cell.length_b   1.000
_cell.length_c   1.000
_cell.angle_alpha   90.00
_cell.angle_beta   90.00
_cell.angle_gamma   90.00
#
_symmetry.space_group_name_H-M   'P 1'
#
loop_
_entity.id
_entity.type
_entity.pdbx_description
1 polymer ?
#
loop_
_entity_poly.entity_id
_entity_poly.type
_entity_poly.pdbx_seq_one_letter_code
_entity_poly.pdbx_strand_id
1 'polypeptide(L)'
;MQGLVQRRVKYRIDLGAPTTLRRWIAEEFPQLAKWLEERWDAKLCPLPQPPSLGLLLINWRGGHLLADVSICAPVSHPAPPDVAFDVYFKRVDVCVEPIAPVAEPVEYVTLQIPSVKQFGRITLREGYAVVKHRGLLFVTSAFCEPEARGGVLLKVGKYPCFTYRVGEAFRLIKRVLERRR
;
A
#
# COMPACT_ATOMS: atom_id res chain seq x y z
N MET A 1 -0.46 26.13 -2.93
CA MET A 1 0.21 24.81 -3.01
C MET A 1 -0.86 23.75 -2.77
N GLN A 2 -1.48 23.19 -3.82
CA GLN A 2 -2.49 22.14 -3.64
C GLN A 2 -1.75 20.87 -3.23
N GLY A 3 -1.83 20.52 -1.94
CA GLY A 3 -1.20 19.33 -1.39
C GLY A 3 -1.59 18.12 -2.24
N LEU A 4 -0.61 17.32 -2.61
CA LEU A 4 -0.83 15.98 -3.16
C LEU A 4 -1.52 15.18 -2.05
N VAL A 5 -2.84 15.33 -1.92
CA VAL A 5 -3.63 14.53 -0.98
C VAL A 5 -3.52 13.12 -1.50
N GLN A 6 -2.75 12.32 -0.77
CA GLN A 6 -2.63 10.92 -1.02
C GLN A 6 -4.03 10.31 -0.95
N ARG A 7 -4.50 9.82 -2.11
CA ARG A 7 -5.81 9.19 -2.20
C ARG A 7 -5.72 7.81 -1.56
N ARG A 8 -6.81 7.40 -0.92
CA ARG A 8 -7.04 6.03 -0.44
C ARG A 8 -8.28 5.47 -1.11
N VAL A 9 -8.34 4.16 -1.26
CA VAL A 9 -9.57 3.47 -1.68
C VAL A 9 -10.28 3.00 -0.42
N LYS A 10 -11.58 3.28 -0.34
CA LYS A 10 -12.42 2.87 0.78
C LYS A 10 -13.45 1.85 0.31
N TYR A 11 -13.46 0.69 0.94
CA TYR A 11 -14.43 -0.36 0.77
C TYR A 11 -15.41 -0.30 1.94
N ARG A 12 -16.71 -0.20 1.64
CA ARG A 12 -17.78 -0.22 2.64
C ARG A 12 -18.37 -1.62 2.67
N ILE A 13 -18.42 -2.21 3.86
CA ILE A 13 -18.99 -3.52 4.11
C ILE A 13 -20.14 -3.34 5.08
N ASP A 14 -21.36 -3.54 4.58
CA ASP A 14 -22.58 -3.59 5.39
C ASP A 14 -22.81 -5.04 5.84
N LEU A 15 -23.11 -5.22 7.13
CA LEU A 15 -23.15 -6.54 7.78
C LEU A 15 -24.60 -6.99 7.95
N GLY A 16 -24.86 -8.29 7.73
CA GLY A 16 -26.20 -8.87 7.87
C GLY A 16 -26.74 -8.80 9.30
N ALA A 17 -25.86 -8.80 10.31
CA ALA A 17 -26.20 -8.63 11.71
C ALA A 17 -25.13 -7.79 12.43
N PRO A 18 -25.48 -7.10 13.55
CA PRO A 18 -24.49 -6.44 14.39
C PRO A 18 -23.41 -7.42 14.88
N THR A 19 -22.14 -7.01 14.82
CA THR A 19 -21.00 -7.79 15.34
C THR A 19 -19.94 -6.86 15.93
N THR A 20 -18.93 -7.42 16.62
CA THR A 20 -17.77 -6.69 17.16
C THR A 20 -16.59 -6.75 16.19
N LEU A 21 -15.59 -5.88 16.35
CA LEU A 21 -14.45 -5.82 15.43
C LEU A 21 -13.59 -7.06 15.61
N ARG A 22 -13.40 -7.53 16.85
CA ARG A 22 -12.68 -8.79 17.11
C ARG A 22 -13.29 -9.95 16.35
N ARG A 23 -14.61 -10.09 16.44
CA ARG A 23 -15.34 -11.17 15.77
C ARG A 23 -15.29 -11.02 14.25
N TRP A 24 -15.53 -9.82 13.73
CA TRP A 24 -15.46 -9.55 12.30
C TRP A 24 -14.06 -9.80 11.71
N ILE A 25 -12.99 -9.38 12.41
CA ILE A 25 -11.60 -9.65 12.00
C ILE A 25 -11.32 -11.17 12.01
N ALA A 26 -11.86 -11.92 12.97
CA ALA A 26 -11.64 -13.36 13.04
C ALA A 26 -12.42 -14.15 11.97
N GLU A 27 -13.66 -13.76 11.69
CA GLU A 27 -14.60 -14.58 10.90
C GLU A 27 -14.72 -14.11 9.43
N GLU A 28 -14.74 -12.79 9.19
CA GLU A 28 -15.11 -12.21 7.89
C GLU A 28 -13.90 -11.64 7.14
N PHE A 29 -12.95 -11.07 7.87
CA PHE A 29 -11.75 -10.49 7.26
C PHE A 29 -10.94 -11.47 6.40
N PRO A 30 -10.80 -12.78 6.70
CA PRO A 30 -10.10 -13.71 5.81
C PRO A 30 -10.70 -13.80 4.41
N GLN A 31 -12.03 -13.65 4.26
CA GLN A 31 -12.68 -13.63 2.95
C GLN A 31 -12.42 -12.31 2.23
N LEU A 32 -12.53 -11.19 2.95
CA LEU A 32 -12.20 -9.87 2.41
C LEU A 32 -10.72 -9.77 2.00
N ALA A 33 -9.82 -10.39 2.77
CA ALA A 33 -8.39 -10.45 2.49
C ALA A 33 -8.11 -11.11 1.13
N LYS A 34 -8.68 -12.30 0.88
CA LYS A 34 -8.59 -12.98 -0.43
C LYS A 34 -9.14 -12.12 -1.55
N TRP A 35 -10.30 -11.50 -1.33
CA TRP A 35 -10.87 -10.59 -2.32
C TRP A 35 -9.97 -9.39 -2.59
N LEU A 36 -9.30 -8.82 -1.59
CA LEU A 36 -8.35 -7.73 -1.76
C LEU A 36 -7.10 -8.17 -2.54
N GLU A 37 -6.58 -9.37 -2.26
CA GLU A 37 -5.46 -9.97 -3.00
C GLU A 37 -5.79 -10.10 -4.49
N GLU A 38 -6.93 -10.72 -4.82
CA GLU A 38 -7.41 -10.85 -6.21
C GLU A 38 -7.69 -9.48 -6.84
N ARG A 39 -8.39 -8.60 -6.11
CA ARG A 39 -8.77 -7.28 -6.58
C ARG A 39 -7.56 -6.49 -6.99
N TRP A 40 -6.47 -6.53 -6.23
CA TRP A 40 -5.28 -5.73 -6.46
C TRP A 40 -4.15 -6.44 -7.19
N ASP A 41 -4.28 -7.73 -7.52
CA ASP A 41 -3.16 -8.57 -7.97
C ASP A 41 -1.99 -8.48 -6.98
N ALA A 42 -2.26 -8.91 -5.74
CA ALA A 42 -1.41 -8.65 -4.60
C ALA A 42 -1.35 -9.83 -3.63
N LYS A 43 -0.35 -9.79 -2.74
CA LYS A 43 -0.29 -10.65 -1.55
C LYS A 43 -0.54 -9.81 -0.30
N LEU A 44 -1.45 -10.24 0.57
CA LEU A 44 -1.71 -9.61 1.85
C LEU A 44 -0.84 -10.26 2.93
N CYS A 45 -0.03 -9.44 3.58
CA CYS A 45 0.76 -9.80 4.74
C CYS A 45 0.02 -9.32 5.99
N PRO A 46 -0.69 -10.20 6.71
CA PRO A 46 -1.49 -9.79 7.85
C PRO A 46 -0.60 -9.20 8.96
N LEU A 47 -1.13 -8.18 9.64
CA LEU A 47 -0.52 -7.62 10.84
C LEU A 47 -1.34 -7.97 12.08
N PRO A 48 -0.70 -8.23 13.23
CA PRO A 48 -1.38 -8.71 14.42
C PRO A 48 -2.15 -7.63 15.18
N GLN A 49 -2.00 -6.35 14.84
CA GLN A 49 -2.48 -5.24 15.64
C GLN A 49 -3.38 -4.28 14.85
N PRO A 50 -4.71 -4.33 15.03
CA PRO A 50 -5.61 -3.32 14.47
C PRO A 50 -5.28 -1.93 15.04
N PRO A 51 -5.58 -0.83 14.30
CA PRO A 51 -6.45 -0.78 13.14
C PRO A 51 -5.81 -1.22 11.82
N SER A 52 -4.49 -1.40 11.75
CA SER A 52 -3.83 -1.98 10.57
C SER A 52 -4.08 -3.48 10.54
N LEU A 53 -4.67 -3.95 9.45
CA LEU A 53 -4.98 -5.35 9.21
C LEU A 53 -3.85 -6.04 8.45
N GLY A 54 -3.01 -5.28 7.73
CA GLY A 54 -1.90 -5.86 6.99
C GLY A 54 -1.21 -4.91 6.02
N LEU A 55 -0.10 -5.42 5.45
CA LEU A 55 0.58 -4.85 4.29
C LEU A 55 0.12 -5.57 3.02
N LEU A 56 -0.36 -4.82 2.03
CA LEU A 56 -0.66 -5.34 0.70
C LEU A 56 0.56 -5.13 -0.21
N LEU A 57 1.15 -6.23 -0.67
CA LEU A 57 2.23 -6.28 -1.65
C LEU A 57 1.64 -6.45 -3.04
N ILE A 58 1.39 -5.33 -3.72
CA ILE A 58 0.76 -5.28 -5.04
C ILE A 58 1.79 -5.59 -6.11
N ASN A 59 1.56 -6.60 -6.94
CA ASN A 59 2.41 -6.92 -8.06
C ASN A 59 2.35 -5.78 -9.08
N TRP A 60 3.53 -5.26 -9.42
CA TRP A 60 3.66 -4.26 -10.46
C TRP A 60 4.90 -4.51 -11.29
N ARG A 61 4.69 -5.09 -12.48
CA ARG A 61 5.78 -5.41 -13.42
C ARG A 61 6.85 -6.31 -12.79
N GLY A 62 6.43 -7.25 -11.95
CA GLY A 62 7.36 -8.09 -11.20
C GLY A 62 8.00 -7.40 -9.98
N GLY A 63 7.93 -6.08 -9.83
CA GLY A 63 8.23 -5.41 -8.55
C GLY A 63 7.02 -5.41 -7.62
N HIS A 64 7.12 -4.77 -6.44
CA HIS A 64 5.95 -4.49 -5.60
C HIS A 64 5.68 -2.99 -5.40
N LEU A 65 4.38 -2.65 -5.35
CA LEU A 65 3.86 -1.43 -4.75
C LEU A 65 3.23 -1.77 -3.41
N LEU A 66 3.34 -0.88 -2.43
CA LEU A 66 2.91 -1.17 -1.06
C LEU A 66 1.69 -0.34 -0.67
N ALA A 67 0.74 -0.96 0.01
CA ALA A 67 -0.37 -0.28 0.67
C ALA A 67 -0.63 -0.85 2.07
N ASP A 68 -0.96 0.03 3.01
CA ASP A 68 -1.59 -0.37 4.27
C ASP A 68 -3.05 -0.76 4.01
N VAL A 69 -3.49 -1.85 4.61
CA VAL A 69 -4.90 -2.23 4.72
C VAL A 69 -5.31 -2.00 6.15
N SER A 70 -6.25 -1.08 6.40
CA SER A 70 -6.66 -0.73 7.75
C SER A 70 -8.17 -0.53 7.88
N ILE A 71 -8.68 -0.71 9.09
CA ILE A 71 -10.03 -0.31 9.47
C ILE A 71 -10.04 1.22 9.57
N CYS A 72 -10.90 1.87 8.80
CA CYS A 72 -11.06 3.32 8.83
C CYS A 72 -12.43 3.78 9.35
N ALA A 73 -13.36 2.85 9.58
CA ALA A 73 -14.54 3.02 10.42
C ALA A 73 -15.01 1.64 10.93
N PRO A 74 -15.57 1.52 12.15
CA PRO A 74 -15.91 2.60 13.09
C PRO A 74 -14.70 3.15 13.86
N VAL A 75 -13.55 2.48 13.77
CA VAL A 75 -12.31 2.91 14.43
C VAL A 75 -11.49 3.75 13.46
N SER A 76 -11.32 5.04 13.78
CA SER A 76 -10.48 5.97 13.01
C SER A 76 -9.25 6.47 13.78
N HIS A 77 -9.09 6.06 15.04
CA HIS A 77 -7.95 6.45 15.88
C HIS A 77 -6.78 5.49 15.65
N PRO A 78 -5.53 5.98 15.51
CA PRO A 78 -4.35 5.12 15.30
C PRO A 78 -3.99 4.22 16.49
N ALA A 79 -4.46 4.59 17.70
CA ALA A 79 -4.33 3.81 18.93
C ALA A 79 -5.67 3.83 19.68
N PRO A 80 -6.70 3.13 19.19
CA PRO A 80 -8.01 3.16 19.80
C PRO A 80 -7.96 2.46 21.18
N PRO A 81 -8.81 2.85 22.15
CA PRO A 81 -8.91 2.11 23.39
C PRO A 81 -9.45 0.70 23.11
N ASP A 82 -9.04 -0.30 23.90
CA ASP A 82 -9.41 -1.71 23.65
C ASP A 82 -10.92 -1.93 23.55
N VAL A 83 -11.70 -1.18 24.35
CA VAL A 83 -13.17 -1.23 24.33
C VAL A 83 -13.77 -0.93 22.95
N ALA A 84 -13.08 -0.16 22.10
CA ALA A 84 -13.55 0.17 20.76
C ALA A 84 -13.65 -1.07 19.85
N PHE A 85 -12.95 -2.16 20.17
CA PHE A 85 -13.01 -3.40 19.42
C PHE A 85 -14.18 -4.31 19.80
N ASP A 86 -14.82 -4.03 20.94
CA ASP A 86 -15.92 -4.82 21.50
C ASP A 86 -17.29 -4.16 21.31
N VAL A 87 -17.33 -2.96 20.73
CA VAL A 87 -18.58 -2.28 20.36
C VAL A 87 -19.22 -2.95 19.15
N TYR A 88 -20.54 -3.15 19.21
CA TYR A 88 -21.31 -3.67 18.09
C TYR A 88 -21.54 -2.62 17.00
N PHE A 89 -21.37 -3.02 15.74
CA PHE A 89 -21.66 -2.22 14.57
C PHE A 89 -22.31 -3.06 13.48
N LYS A 90 -22.98 -2.37 12.55
CA LYS A 90 -23.56 -2.97 11.32
C LYS A 90 -22.77 -2.63 10.05
N ARG A 91 -21.68 -1.87 10.18
CA ARG A 91 -20.86 -1.41 9.05
C ARG A 91 -19.39 -1.31 9.43
N VAL A 92 -18.53 -1.80 8.54
CA VAL A 92 -17.07 -1.59 8.60
C VAL A 92 -16.63 -0.92 7.30
N ASP A 93 -15.79 0.11 7.42
CA ASP A 93 -15.08 0.65 6.26
C ASP A 93 -13.63 0.19 6.34
N VAL A 94 -13.14 -0.46 5.29
CA VAL A 94 -11.74 -0.86 5.11
C VAL A 94 -11.08 0.03 4.09
N CYS A 95 -9.92 0.58 4.44
CA CYS A 95 -9.15 1.47 3.60
C CYS A 95 -7.91 0.75 3.08
N VAL A 96 -7.61 0.96 1.79
CA VAL A 96 -6.34 0.62 1.17
C VAL A 96 -5.64 1.92 0.82
N GLU A 97 -4.53 2.18 1.49
CA GLU A 97 -3.82 3.44 1.38
C GLU A 97 -2.35 3.18 0.99
N PRO A 98 -1.83 3.80 -0.09
CA PRO A 98 -0.45 3.59 -0.48
C PRO A 98 0.48 3.97 0.68
N ILE A 99 1.60 3.26 0.82
CA ILE A 99 2.63 3.61 1.79
C ILE A 99 4.00 3.52 1.11
N ALA A 100 5.00 4.17 1.67
CA ALA A 100 6.36 3.98 1.20
C ALA A 100 6.97 2.70 1.80
N PRO A 101 7.88 2.03 1.07
CA PRO A 101 8.66 0.94 1.61
C PRO A 101 9.66 1.46 2.63
N VAL A 102 9.49 1.05 3.88
CA VAL A 102 10.43 1.35 4.98
C VAL A 102 11.42 0.21 5.24
N ALA A 103 11.15 -0.98 4.68
CA ALA A 103 12.09 -2.09 4.66
C ALA A 103 12.92 -2.06 3.37
N GLU A 104 14.10 -2.68 3.41
CA GLU A 104 14.90 -2.87 2.20
C GLU A 104 14.27 -3.92 1.28
N PRO A 105 14.40 -3.77 -0.05
CA PRO A 105 14.01 -4.83 -1.00
C PRO A 105 14.86 -6.08 -0.80
N VAL A 106 14.22 -7.25 -0.93
CA VAL A 106 14.93 -8.54 -0.95
C VAL A 106 15.53 -8.85 -2.31
N GLU A 107 14.95 -8.29 -3.37
CA GLU A 107 15.47 -8.38 -4.73
C GLU A 107 15.05 -7.15 -5.55
N TYR A 108 15.75 -6.92 -6.66
CA TYR A 108 15.36 -5.94 -7.65
C TYR A 108 15.05 -6.64 -8.97
N VAL A 109 13.86 -6.39 -9.51
CA VAL A 109 13.48 -6.84 -10.84
C VAL A 109 13.94 -5.81 -11.85
N THR A 110 14.71 -6.25 -12.84
CA THR A 110 15.22 -5.40 -13.92
C THR A 110 14.22 -5.38 -15.08
N LEU A 111 13.78 -4.18 -15.44
CA LEU A 111 12.91 -3.92 -16.58
C LEU A 111 13.72 -3.18 -17.64
N GLN A 112 13.80 -3.75 -18.85
CA GLN A 112 14.37 -3.08 -20.01
C GLN A 112 13.29 -2.23 -20.66
N ILE A 113 13.51 -0.90 -20.68
CA ILE A 113 12.50 0.04 -21.16
C ILE A 113 13.15 1.08 -22.08
N PRO A 114 12.47 1.55 -23.14
CA PRO A 114 13.06 2.54 -24.06
C PRO A 114 13.37 3.88 -23.37
N SER A 115 12.48 4.34 -22.49
CA SER A 115 12.72 5.49 -21.60
C SER A 115 11.72 5.52 -20.45
N VAL A 116 12.10 6.15 -19.34
CA VAL A 116 11.21 6.38 -18.18
C VAL A 116 9.94 7.14 -18.58
N LYS A 117 10.05 8.12 -19.49
CA LYS A 117 8.92 8.94 -19.95
C LYS A 117 7.88 8.14 -20.73
N GLN A 118 8.33 7.16 -21.52
CA GLN A 118 7.47 6.29 -22.29
C GLN A 118 6.95 5.10 -21.46
N PHE A 119 7.64 4.75 -20.38
CA PHE A 119 7.29 3.66 -19.48
C PHE A 119 6.21 4.04 -18.46
N GLY A 120 5.06 4.49 -18.96
CA GLY A 120 3.88 4.78 -18.16
C GLY A 120 4.05 5.98 -17.22
N ARG A 121 3.00 6.26 -16.44
CA ARG A 121 2.90 7.40 -15.51
C ARG A 121 3.78 7.20 -14.27
N ILE A 122 5.08 7.07 -14.50
CA ILE A 122 6.10 6.96 -13.47
C ILE A 122 6.91 8.25 -13.39
N THR A 123 7.44 8.53 -12.22
CA THR A 123 8.30 9.68 -11.98
C THR A 123 9.40 9.25 -11.03
N LEU A 124 10.65 9.34 -11.49
CA LEU A 124 11.80 9.00 -10.67
C LEU A 124 12.11 10.12 -9.67
N ARG A 125 12.55 9.68 -8.50
CA ARG A 125 13.06 10.47 -7.38
C ARG A 125 14.30 9.77 -6.85
N GLU A 126 15.09 10.47 -6.04
CA GLU A 126 16.30 9.93 -5.42
C GLU A 126 16.00 8.60 -4.70
N GLY A 127 16.41 7.47 -5.30
CA GLY A 127 16.20 6.12 -4.79
C GLY A 127 14.78 5.54 -4.94
N TYR A 128 13.83 6.26 -5.58
CA TYR A 128 12.44 5.82 -5.64
C TYR A 128 11.78 6.07 -7.00
N ALA A 129 10.78 5.24 -7.33
CA ALA A 129 9.80 5.52 -8.37
C ALA A 129 8.45 5.88 -7.75
N VAL A 130 7.89 7.01 -8.18
CA VAL A 130 6.49 7.36 -7.95
C VAL A 130 5.66 6.80 -9.10
N VAL A 131 4.72 5.90 -8.80
CA VAL A 131 3.94 5.16 -9.80
C VAL A 131 2.46 5.49 -9.66
N LYS A 132 1.82 5.97 -10.73
CA LYS A 132 0.36 6.09 -10.75
C LYS A 132 -0.28 4.76 -11.14
N HIS A 133 -0.84 4.06 -10.16
CA HIS A 133 -1.54 2.79 -10.34
C HIS A 133 -2.98 2.90 -9.84
N ARG A 134 -3.96 2.53 -10.68
CA ARG A 134 -5.40 2.60 -10.36
C ARG A 134 -5.89 3.93 -9.79
N GLY A 135 -5.31 5.04 -10.24
CA GLY A 135 -5.68 6.39 -9.80
C GLY A 135 -5.06 6.84 -8.48
N LEU A 136 -4.26 5.99 -7.83
CA LEU A 136 -3.46 6.31 -6.64
C LEU A 136 -1.99 6.53 -7.03
N LEU A 137 -1.23 7.16 -6.12
CA LEU A 137 0.22 7.33 -6.25
C LEU A 137 0.92 6.44 -5.23
N PHE A 138 1.71 5.52 -5.74
CA PHE A 138 2.54 4.61 -4.97
C PHE A 138 3.99 5.06 -5.03
N VAL A 139 4.76 4.68 -4.01
CA VAL A 139 6.21 4.85 -3.97
C VAL A 139 6.82 3.47 -3.80
N THR A 140 7.86 3.17 -4.57
CA THR A 140 8.65 1.93 -4.46
C THR A 140 10.13 2.24 -4.67
N SER A 141 11.03 1.45 -4.08
CA SER A 141 12.48 1.62 -4.32
C SER A 141 12.76 1.33 -5.79
N ALA A 142 13.46 2.25 -6.44
CA ALA A 142 13.82 2.08 -7.83
C ALA A 142 15.08 2.85 -8.22
N PHE A 143 15.82 2.26 -9.16
CA PHE A 143 17.01 2.85 -9.75
C PHE A 143 16.95 2.74 -11.26
N CYS A 144 17.55 3.71 -11.95
CA CYS A 144 17.60 3.77 -13.39
C CYS A 144 19.05 3.83 -13.84
N GLU A 145 19.43 2.95 -14.74
CA GLU A 145 20.77 2.89 -15.33
C GLU A 145 20.65 2.91 -16.86
N PRO A 146 21.62 3.47 -17.58
CA PRO A 146 21.66 3.36 -19.04
C PRO A 146 21.85 1.90 -19.47
N GLU A 147 21.19 1.50 -20.55
CA GLU A 147 21.37 0.18 -21.17
C GLU A 147 22.34 0.30 -22.37
N ALA A 148 23.26 -0.66 -22.52
CA ALA A 148 24.39 -0.57 -23.45
C ALA A 148 23.98 -0.58 -24.94
N ARG A 149 22.85 -1.21 -25.28
CA ARG A 149 22.27 -1.27 -26.63
C ARG A 149 21.22 -0.19 -26.87
N GLY A 150 20.97 0.67 -25.89
CA GLY A 150 20.05 1.80 -25.95
C GLY A 150 18.83 1.64 -25.05
N GLY A 151 18.35 2.77 -24.51
CA GLY A 151 17.27 2.80 -23.53
C GLY A 151 17.79 2.80 -22.10
N VAL A 152 16.98 2.28 -21.17
CA VAL A 152 17.32 2.26 -19.74
C VAL A 152 16.89 0.96 -19.06
N LEU A 153 17.68 0.57 -18.06
CA LEU A 153 17.36 -0.47 -17.10
C LEU A 153 16.69 0.16 -15.89
N LEU A 154 15.42 -0.14 -15.68
CA LEU A 154 14.69 0.24 -14.48
C LEU A 154 14.69 -0.95 -13.51
N LYS A 155 15.41 -0.81 -12.39
CA LYS A 155 15.43 -1.79 -11.31
C LYS A 155 14.34 -1.42 -10.31
N VAL A 156 13.40 -2.31 -10.03
CA VAL A 156 12.26 -2.08 -9.12
C VAL A 156 12.32 -3.06 -7.96
N GLY A 157 12.16 -2.55 -6.74
CA GLY A 157 12.23 -3.36 -5.53
C GLY A 157 11.07 -4.36 -5.41
N LYS A 158 11.40 -5.57 -4.98
CA LYS A 158 10.48 -6.55 -4.41
C LYS A 158 10.72 -6.67 -2.92
N TYR A 159 9.63 -6.86 -2.20
CA TYR A 159 9.62 -6.85 -0.74
C TYR A 159 9.04 -8.15 -0.19
N PRO A 160 9.57 -8.65 0.93
CA PRO A 160 8.96 -9.75 1.65
C PRO A 160 7.72 -9.23 2.41
N CYS A 161 7.01 -10.13 3.10
CA CYS A 161 6.14 -9.66 4.17
C CYS A 161 7.00 -9.13 5.32
N PHE A 162 6.66 -7.94 5.85
CA PHE A 162 7.37 -7.34 6.98
C PHE A 162 6.41 -6.55 7.87
N THR A 163 6.80 -6.37 9.12
CA THR A 163 6.15 -5.46 10.06
C THR A 163 6.70 -4.05 9.86
N TYR A 164 5.85 -3.05 10.00
CA TYR A 164 6.23 -1.66 9.75
C TYR A 164 5.49 -0.70 10.66
N ARG A 165 6.11 0.46 10.89
CA ARG A 165 5.45 1.56 11.59
C ARG A 165 4.72 2.41 10.55
N VAL A 166 3.39 2.33 10.56
CA VAL A 166 2.50 3.03 9.63
C VAL A 166 2.87 4.53 9.51
N GLY A 167 3.12 5.20 10.64
CA GLY A 167 3.51 6.61 10.66
C GLY A 167 4.87 6.93 10.03
N GLU A 168 5.83 5.99 10.00
CA GLU A 168 7.11 6.16 9.29
C GLU A 168 6.90 6.03 7.78
N ALA A 169 6.16 5.00 7.36
CA ALA A 169 5.84 4.76 5.97
C ALA A 169 5.06 5.93 5.34
N PHE A 170 4.10 6.50 6.10
CA PHE A 170 3.37 7.70 5.67
C PHE A 170 4.23 8.97 5.62
N ARG A 171 5.15 9.16 6.57
CA ARG A 171 6.08 10.30 6.53
C ARG A 171 7.02 10.21 5.33
N LEU A 172 7.50 9.01 5.01
CA LEU A 172 8.39 8.79 3.87
C LEU A 172 7.66 9.01 2.54
N ILE A 173 6.47 8.47 2.34
CA ILE A 173 5.73 8.69 1.08
C ILE A 173 5.41 10.17 0.86
N LYS A 174 4.97 10.90 1.91
CA LYS A 174 4.75 12.35 1.82
C LYS A 174 6.02 13.09 1.40
N ARG A 175 7.15 12.78 2.04
CA ARG A 175 8.46 13.36 1.69
C ARG A 175 8.82 13.12 0.23
N VAL A 176 8.65 11.89 -0.28
CA VAL A 176 8.97 11.53 -1.67
C VAL A 176 8.04 12.25 -2.66
N LEU A 177 6.74 12.37 -2.33
CA LEU A 177 5.75 13.04 -3.17
C LEU A 177 5.89 14.57 -3.19
N GLU A 178 6.27 15.19 -2.08
CA GLU A 178 6.46 16.64 -1.96
C GLU A 178 7.75 17.13 -2.62
N ARG A 179 8.79 16.29 -2.68
CA ARG A 179 10.10 16.65 -3.23
C ARG A 179 9.98 16.88 -4.75
N ARG A 180 9.68 18.12 -5.13
CA ARG A 180 9.97 18.69 -6.44
C ARG A 180 11.38 19.28 -6.36
N ARG A 181 12.39 18.46 -6.63
CA ARG A 181 13.73 18.96 -6.95
C ARG A 181 14.13 18.31 -8.26
#